data_AF-A0A2U2C0D9-F1
#
_entry.id   AF-A0A2U2C0D9-F1
#
_cell.length_a   1.000
_cell.length_b   1.000
_cell.length_c   1.000
_cell.angle_alpha   90.00
_cell.angle_beta   90.00
_cell.angle_gamma   90.00
#
_symmetry.space_group_name_H-M   'P 1'
#
loop_
_entity.id
_entity.type
_entity.pdbx_description
1 polymer ?
#
loop_
_entity_poly.entity_id
_entity_poly.type
_entity_poly.pdbx_seq_one_letter_code
_entity_poly.pdbx_strand_id
1 'polypeptide(L)'
;MILLFFVLFIIAFYKGAKYTNGYEFRQSQEVKETLKHFEEREQMRLKSDSKGLNFKGDNIEICHNRVPKTACIFQQDEKAKKLVILGDSYSGVFSYVLNEYEPKLSLVVLSYGASPILNNPIWLHKNYPELWEINKERWKILEKIKPTNILIGTNFNLFNNGKKSVENYKFGEKNLEEKVPKEEVYKSFRKSIEKLISLGHNPIILLQPPNPIKDGKSYDVAKELKRQVTSSVLSFKEEWDAVPTTNIDNEVRNALKGLNVTFIDLNAKMCKENKCLTFNKNGGLYNGRQHLSYFGAQLFVDDIIKVLK
;
A
#
# COMPACT_ATOMS: atom_id res chain seq x y z
N MET A 1 -57.32 -5.68 -6.78
CA MET A 1 -56.51 -6.89 -7.09
C MET A 1 -55.09 -6.53 -7.55
N ILE A 2 -54.93 -5.64 -8.53
CA ILE A 2 -53.60 -5.22 -9.04
C ILE A 2 -52.72 -4.60 -7.95
N LEU A 3 -53.27 -3.70 -7.12
CA LEU A 3 -52.52 -3.04 -6.04
C LEU A 3 -51.99 -4.05 -4.99
N LEU A 4 -52.82 -5.04 -4.65
CA LEU A 4 -52.46 -6.10 -3.71
C LEU A 4 -51.32 -6.97 -4.26
N PHE A 5 -51.34 -7.27 -5.57
CA PHE A 5 -50.27 -8.00 -6.25
C PHE A 5 -48.93 -7.23 -6.20
N PHE A 6 -48.93 -5.93 -6.49
CA PHE A 6 -47.72 -5.10 -6.38
C PHE A 6 -47.17 -5.04 -4.94
N VAL A 7 -48.04 -4.89 -3.95
CA VAL A 7 -47.62 -4.88 -2.53
C VAL A 7 -47.01 -6.23 -2.14
N LEU A 8 -47.63 -7.35 -2.52
CA LEU A 8 -47.09 -8.68 -2.27
C LEU A 8 -45.75 -8.91 -2.97
N PHE A 9 -45.59 -8.42 -4.21
CA PHE A 9 -44.34 -8.51 -4.95
C PHE A 9 -43.21 -7.71 -4.29
N ILE A 10 -43.49 -6.48 -3.84
CA ILE A 10 -42.51 -5.65 -3.12
C ILE A 10 -42.11 -6.32 -1.80
N ILE A 11 -43.07 -6.86 -1.03
CA ILE A 11 -42.78 -7.56 0.24
C ILE A 11 -41.96 -8.82 -0.02
N ALA A 12 -42.30 -9.60 -1.04
CA ALA A 12 -41.55 -10.80 -1.43
C ALA A 12 -40.13 -10.44 -1.88
N PHE A 13 -39.97 -9.38 -2.69
CA PHE A 13 -38.65 -8.92 -3.14
C PHE A 13 -37.80 -8.38 -1.99
N TYR A 14 -38.39 -7.60 -1.08
CA TYR A 14 -37.72 -7.07 0.11
C TYR A 14 -37.29 -8.18 1.07
N LYS A 15 -38.20 -9.12 1.38
CA LYS A 15 -37.86 -10.29 2.19
C LYS A 15 -36.79 -11.13 1.50
N GLY A 16 -36.94 -11.41 0.21
CA GLY A 16 -35.95 -12.15 -0.57
C GLY A 16 -34.58 -11.48 -0.53
N ALA A 17 -34.49 -10.16 -0.74
CA ALA A 17 -33.24 -9.41 -0.63
C ALA A 17 -32.64 -9.51 0.79
N LYS A 18 -33.46 -9.37 1.84
CA LYS A 18 -33.00 -9.51 3.23
C LYS A 18 -32.45 -10.90 3.56
N TYR A 19 -33.11 -11.96 3.11
CA TYR A 19 -32.73 -13.35 3.41
C TYR A 19 -31.61 -13.90 2.50
N THR A 20 -31.24 -13.18 1.44
CA THR A 20 -30.23 -13.63 0.46
C THR A 20 -29.05 -12.67 0.33
N ASN A 21 -28.87 -11.76 1.30
CA ASN A 21 -27.86 -10.69 1.25
C ASN A 21 -27.87 -9.90 -0.07
N GLY A 22 -29.07 -9.52 -0.53
CA GLY A 22 -29.24 -8.81 -1.80
C GLY A 22 -29.08 -9.72 -3.02
N TYR A 23 -29.50 -10.98 -2.91
CA TYR A 23 -29.38 -11.99 -3.98
C TYR A 23 -27.94 -12.24 -4.41
N GLU A 24 -27.01 -12.37 -3.46
CA GLU A 24 -25.58 -12.60 -3.71
C GLU A 24 -25.33 -13.78 -4.66
N PHE A 25 -26.16 -14.83 -4.61
CA PHE A 25 -26.08 -15.98 -5.50
C PHE A 25 -26.27 -15.63 -6.99
N ARG A 26 -26.95 -14.52 -7.31
CA ARG A 26 -27.16 -14.02 -8.69
C ARG A 26 -25.98 -13.20 -9.21
N GLN A 27 -25.02 -12.85 -8.38
CA GLN A 27 -23.81 -12.16 -8.80
C GLN A 27 -22.95 -13.10 -9.65
N SER A 28 -22.31 -12.55 -10.68
CA SER A 28 -21.34 -13.32 -11.47
C SER A 28 -20.17 -13.78 -10.58
N GLN A 29 -19.53 -14.88 -10.98
CA GLN A 29 -18.35 -15.38 -10.27
C GLN A 29 -17.24 -14.32 -10.21
N GLU A 30 -17.08 -13.56 -11.29
CA GLU A 30 -16.13 -12.44 -11.40
C GLU A 30 -16.38 -11.38 -10.32
N VAL A 31 -17.64 -10.96 -10.11
CA VAL A 31 -18.00 -9.97 -9.09
C VAL A 31 -17.73 -10.50 -7.68
N LYS A 32 -18.03 -11.79 -7.42
CA LYS A 32 -17.73 -12.44 -6.14
C LYS A 32 -16.23 -12.50 -5.88
N GLU A 33 -15.44 -12.84 -6.89
CA GLU A 33 -13.98 -12.86 -6.80
C GLU A 33 -13.43 -11.46 -6.55
N THR A 34 -13.91 -10.45 -7.28
CA THR A 34 -13.59 -9.04 -7.03
C THR A 34 -13.84 -8.65 -5.57
N LEU A 35 -14.98 -9.03 -4.98
CA LEU A 35 -15.28 -8.72 -3.58
C LEU A 35 -14.29 -9.32 -2.58
N LYS A 36 -13.76 -10.52 -2.82
CA LYS A 36 -12.76 -11.16 -1.95
C LYS A 36 -11.51 -10.31 -1.80
N HIS A 37 -11.12 -9.58 -2.84
CA HIS A 37 -9.98 -8.65 -2.82
C HIS A 37 -10.21 -7.40 -1.93
N PHE A 38 -11.41 -7.24 -1.34
CA PHE A 38 -11.82 -6.11 -0.49
C PHE A 38 -12.30 -6.54 0.90
N GLU A 39 -12.07 -7.79 1.28
CA GLU A 39 -12.35 -8.31 2.63
C GLU A 39 -11.29 -7.82 3.63
N GLU A 40 -10.01 -7.84 3.23
CA GLU A 40 -8.89 -7.31 3.99
C GLU A 40 -8.23 -6.15 3.23
N ARG A 41 -7.54 -5.24 3.94
CA ARG A 41 -6.74 -4.19 3.28
C ARG A 41 -5.54 -4.80 2.58
N GLU A 42 -5.20 -4.33 1.38
CA GLU A 42 -4.21 -5.00 0.53
C GLU A 42 -2.83 -5.13 1.20
N GLN A 43 -2.37 -4.13 1.96
CA GLN A 43 -1.09 -4.21 2.68
C GLN A 43 -1.06 -5.27 3.79
N MET A 44 -2.20 -5.77 4.25
CA MET A 44 -2.30 -6.80 5.29
C MET A 44 -2.46 -8.21 4.72
N ARG A 45 -2.60 -8.33 3.40
CA ARG A 45 -3.06 -9.55 2.76
C ARG A 45 -2.01 -10.66 2.71
N LEU A 46 -0.74 -10.28 2.53
CA LEU A 46 0.34 -11.26 2.50
C LEU A 46 0.60 -11.80 3.92
N LYS A 47 0.40 -13.10 4.08
CA LYS A 47 0.66 -13.87 5.30
C LYS A 47 1.81 -14.85 5.04
N SER A 48 2.47 -15.28 6.10
CA SER A 48 3.51 -16.32 6.06
C SER A 48 3.16 -17.40 7.07
N ASP A 49 3.44 -18.66 6.72
CA ASP A 49 3.25 -19.82 7.59
C ASP A 49 4.06 -19.69 8.89
N SER A 50 5.22 -19.02 8.81
CA SER A 50 6.00 -18.65 9.99
C SER A 50 5.48 -17.35 10.61
N LYS A 51 5.15 -17.39 11.91
CA LYS A 51 4.79 -16.20 12.68
C LYS A 51 6.02 -15.33 12.91
N GLY A 52 5.83 -14.03 12.83
CA GLY A 52 6.81 -13.02 13.24
C GLY A 52 6.26 -12.18 14.38
N LEU A 53 7.03 -11.18 14.82
CA LEU A 53 6.65 -10.32 15.94
C LEU A 53 6.26 -8.94 15.43
N ASN A 54 5.18 -8.37 15.96
CA ASN A 54 4.96 -6.92 15.87
C ASN A 54 5.87 -6.18 16.89
N PHE A 55 5.86 -4.85 16.88
CA PHE A 55 6.70 -4.08 17.82
C PHE A 55 6.35 -4.28 19.30
N LYS A 56 5.10 -4.67 19.62
CA LYS A 56 4.68 -4.99 20.99
C LYS A 56 5.19 -6.35 21.46
N GLY A 57 5.69 -7.18 20.54
CA GLY A 57 6.10 -8.56 20.81
C GLY A 57 4.98 -9.59 20.59
N ASP A 58 3.85 -9.22 20.01
CA ASP A 58 2.78 -10.18 19.69
C ASP A 58 3.13 -10.97 18.42
N ASN A 59 2.82 -12.27 18.43
CA ASN A 59 2.95 -13.12 17.26
C ASN A 59 1.89 -12.77 16.20
N ILE A 60 2.34 -12.49 14.98
CA ILE A 60 1.48 -12.17 13.83
C ILE A 60 1.88 -12.99 12.58
N GLU A 61 0.89 -13.43 11.82
CA GLU A 61 1.08 -14.12 10.53
C GLU A 61 1.21 -13.14 9.36
N ILE A 62 0.65 -11.95 9.48
CA ILE A 62 0.71 -10.89 8.48
C ILE A 62 2.16 -10.41 8.32
N CYS A 63 2.62 -10.22 7.08
CA CYS A 63 3.98 -9.79 6.81
C CYS A 63 4.22 -8.30 7.07
N HIS A 64 3.21 -7.46 6.84
CA HIS A 64 3.23 -6.05 7.20
C HIS A 64 3.21 -5.85 8.72
N ASN A 65 3.88 -4.82 9.22
CA ASN A 65 4.04 -4.51 10.66
C ASN A 65 4.84 -5.51 11.49
N ARG A 66 5.57 -6.44 10.86
CA ARG A 66 6.58 -7.23 11.56
C ARG A 66 7.79 -6.36 11.89
N VAL A 67 8.40 -6.56 13.06
CA VAL A 67 9.73 -6.02 13.31
C VAL A 67 10.72 -6.64 12.32
N PRO A 68 11.69 -5.88 11.79
CA PRO A 68 12.53 -6.34 10.68
C PRO A 68 13.25 -7.67 10.95
N LYS A 69 13.66 -7.92 12.20
CA LYS A 69 14.34 -9.16 12.61
C LYS A 69 13.51 -10.44 12.35
N THR A 70 12.19 -10.32 12.27
CA THR A 70 11.26 -11.43 12.00
C THR A 70 10.46 -11.22 10.71
N ALA A 71 10.98 -10.40 9.80
CA ALA A 71 10.38 -10.10 8.51
C ALA A 71 10.03 -11.38 7.73
N CYS A 72 8.98 -11.31 6.91
CA CYS A 72 8.71 -12.39 5.98
C CYS A 72 9.80 -12.46 4.91
N ILE A 73 10.28 -13.68 4.66
CA ILE A 73 11.27 -13.99 3.64
C ILE A 73 10.71 -15.15 2.82
N PHE A 74 10.48 -14.91 1.54
CA PHE A 74 10.04 -15.90 0.57
C PHE A 74 11.22 -16.16 -0.35
N GLN A 75 12.01 -17.18 -0.04
CA GLN A 75 13.20 -17.50 -0.81
C GLN A 75 12.87 -18.48 -1.93
N GLN A 76 13.33 -18.16 -3.13
CA GLN A 76 13.26 -19.01 -4.30
C GLN A 76 14.66 -19.54 -4.62
N ASP A 77 14.79 -20.22 -5.77
CA ASP A 77 16.10 -20.65 -6.25
C ASP A 77 17.07 -19.46 -6.51
N GLU A 78 18.34 -19.77 -6.74
CA GLU A 78 19.38 -18.76 -6.91
C GLU A 78 19.24 -17.91 -8.18
N LYS A 79 18.45 -18.36 -9.16
CA LYS A 79 18.20 -17.64 -10.42
C LYS A 79 17.06 -16.64 -10.28
N ALA A 80 16.19 -16.82 -9.28
CA ALA A 80 15.09 -15.91 -9.02
C ALA A 80 15.61 -14.51 -8.66
N LYS A 81 15.01 -13.49 -9.28
CA LYS A 81 15.31 -12.10 -8.96
C LYS A 81 14.95 -11.83 -7.49
N LYS A 82 15.81 -11.06 -6.82
CA LYS A 82 15.63 -10.66 -5.41
C LYS A 82 15.05 -9.26 -5.34
N LEU A 83 14.05 -9.09 -4.48
CA LEU A 83 13.39 -7.81 -4.23
C LEU A 83 13.08 -7.63 -2.75
N VAL A 84 13.51 -6.50 -2.20
CA VAL A 84 13.14 -6.06 -0.85
C VAL A 84 12.01 -5.04 -0.97
N ILE A 85 10.90 -5.26 -0.28
CA ILE A 85 9.79 -4.29 -0.17
C ILE A 85 10.01 -3.48 1.10
N LEU A 86 10.24 -2.18 0.96
CA LEU A 86 10.69 -1.29 2.03
C LEU A 86 9.80 -0.03 2.12
N GLY A 87 9.49 0.40 3.34
CA GLY A 87 8.72 1.60 3.60
C GLY A 87 7.43 1.31 4.34
N ASP A 88 6.35 2.02 4.03
CA ASP A 88 5.10 1.89 4.77
C ASP A 88 4.05 1.06 4.04
N SER A 89 2.79 1.18 4.46
CA SER A 89 1.65 0.52 3.86
C SER A 89 1.53 0.77 2.34
N TYR A 90 2.08 1.85 1.79
CA TYR A 90 2.09 2.16 0.35
C TYR A 90 3.07 1.27 -0.44
N SER A 91 4.18 0.86 0.15
CA SER A 91 4.97 -0.25 -0.40
C SER A 91 4.30 -1.60 -0.10
N GLY A 92 3.66 -1.69 1.07
CA GLY A 92 3.01 -2.90 1.57
C GLY A 92 1.93 -3.45 0.63
N VAL A 93 1.14 -2.59 -0.04
CA VAL A 93 0.10 -3.02 -0.99
C VAL A 93 0.65 -3.86 -2.16
N PHE A 94 1.94 -3.77 -2.46
CA PHE A 94 2.56 -4.56 -3.53
C PHE A 94 3.03 -5.95 -3.07
N SER A 95 3.06 -6.21 -1.75
CA SER A 95 3.68 -7.43 -1.21
C SER A 95 2.97 -8.69 -1.69
N TYR A 96 1.64 -8.72 -1.60
CA TYR A 96 0.87 -9.89 -2.01
C TYR A 96 0.95 -10.12 -3.52
N VAL A 97 0.66 -9.10 -4.33
CA VAL A 97 0.66 -9.24 -5.80
C VAL A 97 2.03 -9.62 -6.36
N LEU A 98 3.13 -9.13 -5.77
CA LEU A 98 4.48 -9.50 -6.20
C LEU A 98 4.87 -10.92 -5.74
N ASN A 99 4.32 -11.41 -4.63
CA ASN A 99 4.51 -12.80 -4.18
C ASN A 99 3.77 -13.79 -5.08
N GLU A 100 2.61 -13.39 -5.60
CA GLU A 100 1.83 -14.18 -6.55
C GLU A 100 2.36 -14.12 -7.98
N TYR A 101 3.26 -13.19 -8.30
CA TYR A 101 3.81 -13.02 -9.63
C TYR A 101 4.57 -14.27 -10.13
N GLU A 102 4.40 -14.60 -11.42
CA GLU A 102 5.15 -15.64 -12.11
C GLU A 102 5.98 -15.03 -13.25
N PRO A 103 7.29 -15.33 -13.34
CA PRO A 103 8.06 -16.26 -12.49
C PRO A 103 8.29 -15.74 -11.05
N LYS A 104 8.28 -16.66 -10.07
CA LYS A 104 8.47 -16.33 -8.64
C LYS A 104 9.72 -15.49 -8.35
N LEU A 105 9.53 -14.50 -7.48
CA LEU A 105 10.60 -13.66 -6.92
C LEU A 105 11.06 -14.16 -5.56
N SER A 106 12.34 -13.97 -5.26
CA SER A 106 12.82 -14.00 -3.88
C SER A 106 12.48 -12.68 -3.18
N LEU A 107 11.57 -12.70 -2.20
CA LEU A 107 11.04 -11.50 -1.55
C LEU A 107 11.45 -11.39 -0.08
N VAL A 108 11.81 -10.16 0.33
CA VAL A 108 11.94 -9.79 1.74
C VAL A 108 11.00 -8.62 2.03
N VAL A 109 10.08 -8.78 2.97
CA VAL A 109 9.06 -7.77 3.28
C VAL A 109 9.43 -7.02 4.55
N LEU A 110 9.87 -5.77 4.38
CA LEU A 110 10.23 -4.85 5.45
C LEU A 110 9.23 -3.70 5.60
N SER A 111 7.99 -3.86 5.13
CA SER A 111 6.97 -2.79 5.21
C SER A 111 6.35 -2.69 6.61
N TYR A 112 6.22 -1.45 7.11
CA TYR A 112 5.69 -1.16 8.45
C TYR A 112 4.89 0.14 8.43
N GLY A 113 3.68 0.12 9.00
CA GLY A 113 2.69 1.19 8.93
C GLY A 113 3.27 2.56 9.29
N ALA A 114 3.01 3.55 8.43
CA ALA A 114 3.52 4.92 8.53
C ALA A 114 5.05 5.06 8.70
N SER A 115 5.84 4.02 8.35
CA SER A 115 7.30 3.99 8.49
C SER A 115 8.03 4.14 7.15
N PRO A 116 8.24 5.37 6.63
CA PRO A 116 9.24 5.56 5.58
C PRO A 116 10.63 5.18 6.07
N ILE A 117 11.50 4.82 5.14
CA ILE A 117 12.92 4.64 5.44
C ILE A 117 13.59 6.01 5.66
N LEU A 118 13.99 6.30 6.89
CA LEU A 118 14.68 7.54 7.26
C LEU A 118 16.05 7.22 7.85
N ASN A 119 16.98 8.17 7.72
CA ASN A 119 18.35 8.05 8.22
C ASN A 119 18.57 8.83 9.53
N ASN A 120 17.57 9.55 10.01
CA ASN A 120 17.61 10.36 11.23
C ASN A 120 16.51 9.90 12.21
N PRO A 121 16.66 10.15 13.52
CA PRO A 121 15.68 9.81 14.56
C PRO A 121 14.40 10.64 14.43
N ILE A 122 13.53 10.24 13.50
CA ILE A 122 12.29 10.92 13.14
C ILE A 122 11.15 9.90 13.13
N TRP A 123 10.01 10.30 13.67
CA TRP A 123 8.75 9.57 13.55
C TRP A 123 7.66 10.51 13.00
N LEU A 124 6.71 9.96 12.25
CA LEU A 124 5.76 10.76 11.46
C LEU A 124 4.29 10.57 11.84
N HIS A 125 3.98 9.66 12.76
CA HIS A 125 2.58 9.28 13.00
C HIS A 125 2.32 8.88 14.46
N LYS A 126 1.37 9.57 15.11
CA LYS A 126 1.01 9.39 16.53
C LYS A 126 0.71 7.95 16.97
N ASN A 127 0.14 7.13 16.08
CA ASN A 127 -0.20 5.74 16.38
C ASN A 127 0.99 4.76 16.22
N TYR A 128 2.11 5.25 15.70
CA TYR A 128 3.33 4.50 15.51
C TYR A 128 4.50 5.36 16.02
N PRO A 129 4.65 5.53 17.33
CA PRO A 129 5.81 6.23 17.89
C PRO A 129 7.13 5.48 17.67
N GLU A 130 7.11 4.18 17.45
CA GLU A 130 8.27 3.30 17.33
C GLU A 130 9.06 3.37 16.01
N LEU A 131 8.68 4.26 15.08
CA LEU A 131 9.14 4.20 13.69
C LEU A 131 10.67 4.28 13.55
N TRP A 132 11.33 5.01 14.44
CA TRP A 132 12.79 5.10 14.42
C TRP A 132 13.46 3.77 14.78
N GLU A 133 12.93 3.05 15.77
CA GLU A 133 13.45 1.72 16.16
C GLU A 133 13.30 0.73 15.01
N ILE A 134 12.16 0.77 14.30
CA ILE A 134 11.94 -0.02 13.09
C ILE A 134 12.99 0.32 12.02
N ASN A 135 13.31 1.60 11.80
CA ASN A 135 14.33 1.99 10.84
C ASN A 135 15.75 1.56 11.25
N LYS A 136 16.10 1.60 12.54
CA LYS A 136 17.39 1.05 13.02
C LYS A 136 17.52 -0.44 12.69
N GLU A 137 16.47 -1.22 12.95
CA GLU A 137 16.46 -2.65 12.64
C GLU A 137 16.47 -2.93 11.13
N ARG A 138 15.79 -2.10 10.31
CA ARG A 138 15.89 -2.19 8.85
C ARG A 138 17.32 -1.97 8.37
N TRP A 139 17.99 -0.93 8.87
CA TRP A 139 19.38 -0.64 8.48
C TRP A 139 20.33 -1.79 8.80
N LYS A 140 20.18 -2.43 9.96
CA LYS A 140 20.99 -3.62 10.32
C LYS A 140 20.86 -4.77 9.31
N ILE A 141 19.69 -4.92 8.68
CA ILE A 141 19.47 -5.92 7.63
C ILE A 141 20.05 -5.43 6.31
N LEU A 142 19.69 -4.21 5.90
CA LEU A 142 20.08 -3.62 4.62
C LEU A 142 21.60 -3.52 4.46
N GLU A 143 22.34 -3.22 5.54
CA GLU A 143 23.81 -3.16 5.53
C GLU A 143 24.49 -4.53 5.36
N LYS A 144 23.78 -5.63 5.62
CA LYS A 144 24.34 -6.99 5.60
C LYS A 144 23.94 -7.79 4.36
N ILE A 145 22.81 -7.47 3.76
CA ILE A 145 22.36 -8.19 2.56
C ILE A 145 23.22 -7.79 1.36
N LYS A 146 23.41 -8.73 0.43
CA LYS A 146 24.10 -8.46 -0.84
C LYS A 146 23.34 -7.39 -1.64
N PRO A 147 24.02 -6.64 -2.54
CA PRO A 147 23.38 -5.77 -3.52
C PRO A 147 22.14 -6.42 -4.16
N THR A 148 21.03 -5.68 -4.19
CA THR A 148 19.71 -6.19 -4.60
C THR A 148 18.78 -5.02 -4.97
N ASN A 149 17.62 -5.34 -5.55
CA ASN A 149 16.56 -4.37 -5.82
C ASN A 149 15.77 -4.05 -4.54
N ILE A 150 15.42 -2.77 -4.35
CA ILE A 150 14.64 -2.31 -3.20
C ILE A 150 13.48 -1.46 -3.70
N LEU A 151 12.26 -1.98 -3.59
CA LEU A 151 11.03 -1.24 -3.87
C LEU A 151 10.65 -0.40 -2.66
N ILE A 152 10.69 0.92 -2.81
CA ILE A 152 10.48 1.89 -1.74
C ILE A 152 9.19 2.65 -2.00
N GLY A 153 8.24 2.56 -1.06
CA GLY A 153 6.97 3.27 -1.13
C GLY A 153 6.53 3.78 0.23
N THR A 154 6.08 5.03 0.29
CA THR A 154 5.56 5.65 1.52
C THR A 154 4.46 6.65 1.22
N ASN A 155 3.66 6.98 2.23
CA ASN A 155 2.79 8.14 2.21
C ASN A 155 3.62 9.42 2.41
N PHE A 156 4.07 10.05 1.33
CA PHE A 156 4.87 11.26 1.40
C PHE A 156 4.13 12.44 2.06
N ASN A 157 2.80 12.42 2.11
CA ASN A 157 2.02 13.40 2.88
C ASN A 157 2.41 13.43 4.37
N LEU A 158 2.87 12.31 4.93
CA LEU A 158 3.27 12.21 6.33
C LEU A 158 4.55 12.99 6.64
N PHE A 159 5.32 13.41 5.63
CA PHE A 159 6.56 14.16 5.86
C PHE A 159 6.28 15.53 6.51
N ASN A 160 5.06 16.06 6.36
CA ASN A 160 4.59 17.26 7.08
C ASN A 160 4.45 17.05 8.60
N ASN A 161 4.42 15.80 9.06
CA ASN A 161 4.17 15.44 10.46
C ASN A 161 5.45 15.02 11.20
N GLY A 162 6.61 15.38 10.65
CA GLY A 162 7.92 15.09 11.24
C GLY A 162 8.01 15.50 12.70
N LYS A 163 8.47 14.58 13.55
CA LYS A 163 8.83 14.83 14.96
C LYS A 163 10.10 14.08 15.30
N LYS A 164 10.90 14.62 16.22
CA LYS A 164 12.09 13.92 16.74
C LYS A 164 11.67 12.65 17.45
N SER A 165 12.50 11.60 17.39
CA SER A 165 12.29 10.36 18.13
C SER A 165 13.21 10.27 19.33
N VAL A 166 12.73 9.65 20.41
CA VAL A 166 13.56 9.12 21.50
C VAL A 166 14.39 7.95 20.95
N GLU A 167 15.63 7.82 21.43
CA GLU A 167 16.47 6.66 21.19
C GLU A 167 16.08 5.50 22.10
N ASN A 168 16.01 4.29 21.54
CA ASN A 168 15.63 3.06 22.24
C ASN A 168 14.20 3.10 22.79
N TYR A 169 13.30 3.72 22.02
CA TYR A 169 11.87 3.83 22.38
C TYR A 169 11.27 2.44 22.67
N LYS A 170 10.47 2.33 23.74
CA LYS A 170 9.72 1.10 24.05
C LYS A 170 8.22 1.31 23.93
N PHE A 171 7.52 0.24 23.57
CA PHE A 171 6.06 0.29 23.49
C PHE A 171 5.44 0.70 24.83
N GLY A 172 4.55 1.70 24.78
CA GLY A 172 3.90 2.27 25.97
C GLY A 172 4.58 3.53 26.51
N GLU A 173 5.78 3.87 26.07
CA GLU A 173 6.46 5.11 26.45
C GLU A 173 5.96 6.31 25.63
N LYS A 174 6.24 7.53 26.10
CA LYS A 174 5.96 8.77 25.35
C LYS A 174 7.15 9.10 24.45
N ASN A 175 6.90 9.34 23.17
CA ASN A 175 7.93 9.82 22.24
C ASN A 175 8.05 11.37 22.28
N LEU A 176 9.09 11.95 21.67
CA LEU A 176 9.25 13.40 21.58
C LEU A 176 8.22 14.00 20.62
N GLU A 177 7.72 15.17 21.00
CA GLU A 177 6.74 15.93 20.22
C GLU A 177 7.37 17.13 19.49
N GLU A 178 8.68 17.32 19.62
CA GLU A 178 9.40 18.40 18.93
C GLU A 178 9.30 18.20 17.42
N LYS A 179 8.71 19.19 16.74
CA LYS A 179 8.48 19.13 15.28
C LYS A 179 9.80 19.16 14.51
N VAL A 180 9.84 18.37 13.45
CA VAL A 180 10.90 18.37 12.44
C VAL A 180 10.29 18.92 11.15
N PRO A 181 10.87 19.98 10.56
CA PRO A 181 10.39 20.55 9.30
C PRO A 181 10.36 19.52 8.17
N LYS A 182 9.39 19.64 7.25
CA LYS A 182 9.20 18.73 6.12
C LYS A 182 10.49 18.57 5.30
N GLU A 183 11.21 19.66 5.10
CA GLU A 183 12.46 19.73 4.34
C GLU A 183 13.55 18.87 4.99
N GLU A 184 13.61 18.84 6.33
CA GLU A 184 14.54 17.98 7.07
C GLU A 184 14.14 16.50 7.00
N VAL A 185 12.84 16.20 6.94
CA VAL A 185 12.37 14.82 6.69
C VAL A 185 12.79 14.38 5.29
N TYR A 186 12.60 15.21 4.26
CA TYR A 186 13.07 14.91 2.89
C TYR A 186 14.60 14.76 2.82
N LYS A 187 15.38 15.60 3.52
CA LYS A 187 16.84 15.42 3.62
C LYS A 187 17.20 14.08 4.26
N SER A 188 16.49 13.67 5.31
CA SER A 188 16.69 12.36 5.94
C SER A 188 16.36 11.21 4.98
N PHE A 189 15.25 11.31 4.24
CA PHE A 189 14.88 10.34 3.21
C PHE A 189 15.92 10.27 2.10
N ARG A 190 16.39 11.41 1.58
CA ARG A 190 17.47 11.46 0.57
C ARG A 190 18.73 10.74 1.05
N LYS A 191 19.17 10.99 2.29
CA LYS A 191 20.33 10.29 2.89
C LYS A 191 20.13 8.78 2.95
N SER A 192 18.91 8.30 3.24
CA SER A 192 18.60 6.87 3.15
C SER A 192 18.84 6.34 1.75
N ILE A 193 18.36 7.03 0.72
CA ILE A 193 18.52 6.61 -0.67
C ILE A 193 20.00 6.62 -1.09
N GLU A 194 20.76 7.67 -0.73
CA GLU A 194 22.20 7.74 -0.97
C GLU A 194 22.95 6.58 -0.33
N LYS A 195 22.60 6.21 0.92
CA LYS A 195 23.16 5.07 1.62
C LYS A 195 22.83 3.74 0.95
N LEU A 196 21.61 3.55 0.46
CA LEU A 196 21.25 2.33 -0.29
C LEU A 196 22.07 2.21 -1.58
N ILE A 197 22.27 3.32 -2.29
CA ILE A 197 23.10 3.36 -3.51
C ILE A 197 24.56 3.06 -3.16
N SER A 198 25.11 3.61 -2.08
CA SER A 198 26.50 3.36 -1.69
C SER A 198 26.76 1.92 -1.25
N LEU A 199 25.73 1.22 -0.75
CA LEU A 199 25.75 -0.22 -0.49
C LEU A 199 25.58 -1.08 -1.76
N GLY A 200 25.45 -0.45 -2.94
CA GLY A 200 25.30 -1.12 -4.22
C GLY A 200 23.87 -1.59 -4.54
N HIS A 201 22.87 -1.25 -3.71
CA HIS A 201 21.49 -1.59 -4.02
C HIS A 201 20.95 -0.78 -5.19
N ASN A 202 19.84 -1.24 -5.76
CA ASN A 202 19.06 -0.57 -6.79
C ASN A 202 17.74 -0.04 -6.19
N PRO A 203 17.66 1.22 -5.75
CA PRO A 203 16.42 1.79 -5.22
C PRO A 203 15.43 2.08 -6.35
N ILE A 204 14.20 1.57 -6.17
CA ILE A 204 13.05 1.78 -7.04
C ILE A 204 12.00 2.52 -6.22
N ILE A 205 11.75 3.78 -6.54
CA ILE A 205 10.86 4.67 -5.79
C ILE A 205 9.46 4.63 -6.40
N LEU A 206 8.50 4.13 -5.63
CA LEU A 206 7.07 4.29 -5.91
C LEU A 206 6.68 5.73 -5.59
N LEU A 207 6.20 6.45 -6.60
CA LEU A 207 5.62 7.77 -6.41
C LEU A 207 4.22 7.68 -5.80
N GLN A 208 3.68 8.82 -5.36
CA GLN A 208 2.42 8.85 -4.63
C GLN A 208 1.27 8.41 -5.56
N PRO A 209 0.41 7.44 -5.16
CA PRO A 209 -0.76 7.09 -5.96
C PRO A 209 -1.73 8.27 -6.03
N PRO A 210 -2.57 8.39 -7.08
CA PRO A 210 -3.57 9.45 -7.16
C PRO A 210 -4.52 9.41 -5.95
N ASN A 211 -5.11 10.55 -5.59
CA ASN A 211 -5.98 10.65 -4.41
C ASN A 211 -7.45 10.47 -4.81
N PRO A 212 -8.17 9.45 -4.28
CA PRO A 212 -9.60 9.29 -4.58
C PRO A 212 -10.41 10.41 -3.93
N ILE A 213 -10.82 11.39 -4.74
CA ILE A 213 -11.60 12.56 -4.32
C ILE A 213 -12.78 12.76 -5.29
N LYS A 214 -13.99 12.47 -4.80
CA LYS A 214 -15.23 12.68 -5.55
C LYS A 214 -15.92 13.93 -5.03
N ASP A 215 -16.24 14.87 -5.93
CA ASP A 215 -16.89 16.15 -5.61
C ASP A 215 -16.19 16.95 -4.50
N GLY A 216 -14.86 16.99 -4.55
CA GLY A 216 -14.02 17.70 -3.57
C GLY A 216 -13.91 17.04 -2.20
N LYS A 217 -14.45 15.81 -2.04
CA LYS A 217 -14.42 15.07 -0.76
C LYS A 217 -13.68 13.74 -0.91
N SER A 218 -13.02 13.32 0.17
CA SER A 218 -12.39 11.99 0.23
C SER A 218 -13.42 10.92 -0.14
N TYR A 219 -13.03 10.05 -1.06
CA TYR A 219 -13.88 9.03 -1.62
C TYR A 219 -13.40 7.64 -1.23
N ASP A 220 -14.30 6.84 -0.67
CA ASP A 220 -14.02 5.46 -0.27
C ASP A 220 -14.47 4.49 -1.37
N VAL A 221 -13.56 4.22 -2.29
CA VAL A 221 -13.75 3.31 -3.43
C VAL A 221 -14.14 1.90 -2.98
N ALA A 222 -13.57 1.40 -1.88
CA ALA A 222 -13.90 0.08 -1.35
C ALA A 222 -15.33 0.00 -0.84
N LYS A 223 -15.79 1.06 -0.15
CA LYS A 223 -17.19 1.18 0.26
C LYS A 223 -18.12 1.30 -0.95
N GLU A 224 -17.74 2.09 -1.95
CA GLU A 224 -18.54 2.22 -3.18
C GLU A 224 -18.65 0.90 -3.93
N LEU A 225 -17.55 0.15 -4.08
CA LEU A 225 -17.58 -1.15 -4.74
C LEU A 225 -18.60 -2.07 -4.07
N LYS A 226 -18.57 -2.17 -2.73
CA LYS A 226 -19.54 -2.98 -1.97
C LYS A 226 -20.97 -2.49 -2.22
N ARG A 227 -21.20 -1.17 -2.24
CA ARG A 227 -22.51 -0.57 -2.56
C ARG A 227 -22.99 -0.93 -3.96
N GLN A 228 -22.13 -0.83 -4.98
CA GLN A 228 -22.46 -1.17 -6.37
C GLN A 228 -22.88 -2.65 -6.47
N VAL A 229 -22.11 -3.56 -5.87
CA VAL A 229 -22.45 -4.99 -5.88
C VAL A 229 -23.77 -5.27 -5.15
N THR A 230 -23.99 -4.69 -3.96
CA THR A 230 -25.28 -4.79 -3.26
C THR A 230 -26.45 -4.23 -4.07
N SER A 231 -26.18 -3.25 -4.95
CA SER A 231 -27.16 -2.68 -5.89
C SER A 231 -27.34 -3.51 -7.16
N SER A 232 -26.84 -4.75 -7.20
CA SER A 232 -26.93 -5.67 -8.34
C SER A 232 -26.20 -5.19 -9.60
N VAL A 233 -25.13 -4.41 -9.46
CA VAL A 233 -24.22 -4.12 -10.57
C VAL A 233 -23.47 -5.39 -10.96
N LEU A 234 -23.66 -5.83 -12.20
CA LEU A 234 -23.11 -7.10 -12.72
C LEU A 234 -21.74 -6.95 -13.38
N SER A 235 -21.32 -5.71 -13.69
CA SER A 235 -20.02 -5.41 -14.30
C SER A 235 -19.58 -3.99 -13.94
N PHE A 236 -18.27 -3.78 -13.82
CA PHE A 236 -17.69 -2.48 -13.53
C PHE A 236 -17.28 -1.77 -14.81
N LYS A 237 -17.28 -0.44 -14.76
CA LYS A 237 -16.79 0.42 -15.84
C LYS A 237 -15.67 1.30 -15.31
N GLU A 238 -14.94 1.91 -16.23
CA GLU A 238 -13.97 2.92 -15.85
C GLU A 238 -14.67 4.12 -15.19
N GLU A 239 -14.22 4.50 -14.00
CA GLU A 239 -14.63 5.72 -13.31
C GLU A 239 -13.38 6.56 -13.05
N TRP A 240 -13.47 7.87 -13.27
CA TRP A 240 -12.33 8.79 -13.26
C TRP A 240 -12.51 9.87 -12.17
N ASP A 241 -12.70 9.43 -10.93
CA ASP A 241 -13.03 10.27 -9.78
C ASP A 241 -11.85 10.52 -8.81
N ALA A 242 -10.62 10.17 -9.20
CA ALA A 242 -9.43 10.53 -8.44
C ALA A 242 -8.74 11.75 -9.04
N VAL A 243 -7.88 12.39 -8.24
CA VAL A 243 -7.07 13.54 -8.68
C VAL A 243 -5.58 13.21 -8.60
N PRO A 244 -4.77 13.77 -9.51
CA PRO A 244 -3.35 13.48 -9.53
C PRO A 244 -2.63 14.05 -8.29
N THR A 245 -1.54 13.40 -7.89
CA THR A 245 -0.66 13.85 -6.78
C THR A 245 0.66 14.42 -7.26
N THR A 246 0.67 15.02 -8.45
CA THR A 246 1.87 15.55 -9.14
C THR A 246 2.72 16.48 -8.29
N ASN A 247 2.11 17.32 -7.44
CA ASN A 247 2.87 18.22 -6.55
C ASN A 247 3.76 17.45 -5.57
N ILE A 248 3.23 16.38 -4.97
CA ILE A 248 4.00 15.52 -4.05
C ILE A 248 5.08 14.79 -4.83
N ASP A 249 4.75 14.25 -6.00
CA ASP A 249 5.73 13.55 -6.85
C ASP A 249 6.88 14.47 -7.26
N ASN A 250 6.60 15.73 -7.56
CA ASN A 250 7.62 16.73 -7.86
C ASN A 250 8.52 17.02 -6.64
N GLU A 251 7.97 17.07 -5.42
CA GLU A 251 8.77 17.19 -4.21
C GLU A 251 9.74 16.00 -4.06
N VAL A 252 9.26 14.77 -4.26
CA VAL A 252 10.10 13.56 -4.19
C VAL A 252 11.19 13.57 -5.26
N ARG A 253 10.83 13.85 -6.51
CA ARG A 253 11.77 13.93 -7.64
C ARG A 253 12.84 14.99 -7.40
N ASN A 254 12.46 16.15 -6.88
CA ASN A 254 13.39 17.22 -6.52
C ASN A 254 14.31 16.81 -5.36
N ALA A 255 13.77 16.19 -4.31
CA ALA A 255 14.55 15.71 -3.18
C ALA A 255 15.61 14.67 -3.58
N LEU A 256 15.32 13.85 -4.59
CA LEU A 256 16.23 12.81 -5.10
C LEU A 256 16.98 13.21 -6.38
N LYS A 257 16.91 14.48 -6.79
CA LYS A 257 17.58 14.97 -8.00
C LYS A 257 19.09 14.64 -7.95
N GLY A 258 19.61 14.13 -9.06
CA GLY A 258 21.01 13.74 -9.21
C GLY A 258 21.37 12.36 -8.64
N LEU A 259 20.44 11.63 -8.04
CA LEU A 259 20.67 10.26 -7.58
C LEU A 259 20.27 9.24 -8.66
N ASN A 260 21.01 8.12 -8.71
CA ASN A 260 20.70 7.00 -9.60
C ASN A 260 19.56 6.15 -9.00
N VAL A 261 18.32 6.60 -9.21
CA VAL A 261 17.10 5.92 -8.76
C VAL A 261 16.16 5.69 -9.94
N THR A 262 15.38 4.62 -9.86
CA THR A 262 14.26 4.40 -10.79
C THR A 262 12.97 4.88 -10.16
N PHE A 263 12.16 5.64 -10.90
CA PHE A 263 10.83 6.05 -10.45
C PHE A 263 9.75 5.22 -11.14
N ILE A 264 8.80 4.70 -10.36
CA ILE A 264 7.54 4.16 -10.86
C ILE A 264 6.47 5.21 -10.59
N ASP A 265 6.01 5.86 -11.66
CA ASP A 265 5.02 6.92 -11.61
C ASP A 265 3.60 6.35 -11.62
N LEU A 266 2.95 6.36 -10.46
CA LEU A 266 1.61 5.80 -10.32
C LEU A 266 0.54 6.69 -10.97
N ASN A 267 0.78 7.99 -11.09
CA ASN A 267 -0.11 8.91 -11.80
C ASN A 267 -0.06 8.65 -13.32
N ALA A 268 1.10 8.31 -13.88
CA ALA A 268 1.27 8.14 -15.33
C ALA A 268 0.34 7.09 -15.97
N LYS A 269 0.03 5.99 -15.27
CA LYS A 269 -0.93 4.97 -15.77
C LYS A 269 -2.36 5.20 -15.35
N MET A 270 -2.57 5.85 -14.21
CA MET A 270 -3.90 6.00 -13.62
C MET A 270 -4.58 7.31 -14.01
N CYS A 271 -3.86 8.31 -14.53
CA CYS A 271 -4.40 9.63 -14.80
C CYS A 271 -4.46 9.95 -16.28
N LYS A 272 -5.54 10.64 -16.68
CA LYS A 272 -5.70 11.30 -17.98
C LYS A 272 -6.13 12.73 -17.69
N GLU A 273 -5.35 13.68 -18.19
CA GLU A 273 -5.53 15.11 -17.87
C GLU A 273 -5.53 15.34 -16.35
N ASN A 274 -6.60 15.91 -15.79
CA ASN A 274 -6.74 16.21 -14.36
C ASN A 274 -7.59 15.20 -13.58
N LYS A 275 -7.91 14.06 -14.19
CA LYS A 275 -8.71 13.00 -13.56
C LYS A 275 -7.97 11.68 -13.57
N CYS A 276 -8.19 10.88 -12.54
CA CYS A 276 -7.53 9.60 -12.36
C CYS A 276 -8.54 8.49 -12.06
N LEU A 277 -8.17 7.29 -12.45
CA LEU A 277 -8.99 6.09 -12.43
C LEU A 277 -9.25 5.63 -10.98
N THR A 278 -10.52 5.48 -10.61
CA THR A 278 -10.98 4.91 -9.33
C THR A 278 -11.53 3.50 -9.50
N PHE A 279 -12.15 3.21 -10.65
CA PHE A 279 -12.61 1.88 -11.04
C PHE A 279 -12.11 1.55 -12.44
N ASN A 280 -11.87 0.27 -12.70
CA ASN A 280 -11.74 -0.27 -14.04
C ASN A 280 -12.71 -1.45 -14.22
N LYS A 281 -12.62 -2.16 -15.35
CA LYS A 281 -13.47 -3.33 -15.64
C LYS A 281 -13.39 -4.47 -14.59
N ASN A 282 -12.29 -4.55 -13.84
CA ASN A 282 -12.07 -5.59 -12.83
C ASN A 282 -12.58 -5.18 -11.43
N GLY A 283 -12.82 -3.88 -11.20
CA GLY A 283 -13.33 -3.35 -9.94
C GLY A 283 -12.64 -2.07 -9.48
N GLY A 284 -12.75 -1.78 -8.17
CA GLY A 284 -12.13 -0.61 -7.56
C GLY A 284 -10.61 -0.70 -7.51
N LEU A 285 -9.92 0.43 -7.67
CA LEU A 285 -8.45 0.49 -7.66
C LEU A 285 -7.85 0.85 -6.30
N TYR A 286 -8.70 1.11 -5.31
CA TYR A 286 -8.28 1.52 -3.97
C TYR A 286 -8.98 0.70 -2.88
N ASN A 287 -8.21 0.27 -1.87
CA ASN A 287 -8.67 -0.54 -0.74
C ASN A 287 -8.29 0.13 0.60
N GLY A 288 -8.83 1.34 0.80
CA GLY A 288 -8.71 2.11 2.04
C GLY A 288 -8.04 3.47 1.82
N ARG A 289 -8.86 4.52 1.71
CA ARG A 289 -8.41 5.87 1.33
C ARG A 289 -7.56 5.77 0.05
N GLN A 290 -6.33 6.26 0.09
CA GLN A 290 -5.40 6.32 -1.04
C GLN A 290 -4.53 5.05 -1.21
N HIS A 291 -4.75 3.99 -0.42
CA HIS A 291 -4.06 2.71 -0.63
C HIS A 291 -4.66 2.00 -1.84
N LEU A 292 -3.80 1.51 -2.75
CA LEU A 292 -4.25 0.71 -3.87
C LEU A 292 -4.88 -0.61 -3.40
N SER A 293 -5.88 -1.08 -4.15
CA SER A 293 -6.39 -2.45 -4.05
C SER A 293 -5.46 -3.42 -4.78
N TYR A 294 -5.74 -4.72 -4.71
CA TYR A 294 -5.12 -5.73 -5.57
C TYR A 294 -5.10 -5.31 -7.05
N PHE A 295 -6.25 -4.88 -7.57
CA PHE A 295 -6.39 -4.47 -8.97
C PHE A 295 -5.61 -3.18 -9.27
N GLY A 296 -5.53 -2.26 -8.31
CA GLY A 296 -4.71 -1.05 -8.44
C GLY A 296 -3.21 -1.38 -8.46
N ALA A 297 -2.75 -2.25 -7.56
CA ALA A 297 -1.35 -2.65 -7.49
C ALA A 297 -0.92 -3.46 -8.73
N GLN A 298 -1.80 -4.31 -9.26
CA GLN A 298 -1.55 -5.10 -10.47
C GLN A 298 -1.15 -4.26 -11.69
N LEU A 299 -1.65 -3.02 -11.81
CA LEU A 299 -1.34 -2.14 -12.94
C LEU A 299 0.16 -1.83 -13.10
N PHE A 300 0.94 -2.00 -12.03
CA PHE A 300 2.35 -1.60 -11.96
C PHE A 300 3.32 -2.76 -11.75
N VAL A 301 2.82 -3.99 -11.60
CA VAL A 301 3.69 -5.16 -11.38
C VAL A 301 4.70 -5.30 -12.51
N ASP A 302 4.26 -5.27 -13.77
CA ASP A 302 5.16 -5.41 -14.91
C ASP A 302 6.21 -4.29 -14.98
N ASP A 303 5.86 -3.06 -14.60
CA ASP A 303 6.82 -1.95 -14.56
C ASP A 303 7.88 -2.20 -13.49
N ILE A 304 7.48 -2.69 -12.32
CA ILE A 304 8.40 -3.06 -11.24
C ILE A 304 9.32 -4.19 -11.69
N ILE A 305 8.78 -5.25 -12.30
CA ILE A 305 9.56 -6.41 -12.75
C ILE A 305 10.58 -6.02 -13.82
N LYS A 306 10.18 -5.16 -14.76
CA LYS A 306 11.03 -4.70 -15.87
C LYS A 306 12.28 -3.97 -15.40
N VAL A 307 12.22 -3.30 -14.25
CA VAL A 307 13.34 -2.50 -13.72
C VAL A 307 14.20 -3.26 -12.70
N LEU A 308 13.84 -4.50 -12.37
CA LEU A 308 14.66 -5.36 -11.51
C LEU A 308 15.94 -5.77 -12.25
N LYS A 309 17.08 -5.46 -11.64
CA LYS A 309 18.43 -5.87 -12.06
C LYS A 309 18.74 -7.27 -11.54
#